data_AF-A0A3D0WZ51-F1
#
_entry.id   AF-A0A3D0WZ51-F1
#
_cell.length_a   1.000
_cell.length_b   1.000
_cell.length_c   1.000
_cell.angle_alpha   90.00
_cell.angle_beta   90.00
_cell.angle_gamma   90.00
#
_symmetry.space_group_name_H-M   'P 1'
#
loop_
_entity.id
_entity.type
_entity.pdbx_description
1 polymer ?
#
loop_
_entity_poly.entity_id
_entity_poly.type
_entity_poly.pdbx_seq_one_letter_code
_entity_poly.pdbx_strand_id
1 'polypeptide(L)'
;KDGRAQAVICNSGNANTCTADGPAKARRMCEAAGRALGIAPRDVIVASTGVIGQPLPIEPIERAVPALAASLSRGGSLLAARAIMTTDTVVKNLDTTCTLG
;
A
#
# COMPACT_ATOMS: atom_id res chain seq x y z
N LYS A 1 -14.41 -12.44 -6.61
CA LYS A 1 -13.11 -12.19 -7.29
C LYS A 1 -13.41 -12.16 -8.78
N ASP A 2 -13.33 -11.00 -9.40
CA ASP A 2 -13.64 -10.71 -10.81
C ASP A 2 -12.39 -10.50 -11.67
N GLY A 3 -11.19 -10.66 -11.08
CA GLY A 3 -9.91 -10.46 -11.75
C GLY A 3 -9.47 -9.00 -11.87
N ARG A 4 -10.15 -8.07 -11.17
CA ARG A 4 -9.87 -6.63 -11.23
C ARG A 4 -9.18 -6.12 -9.95
N ALA A 5 -8.23 -5.21 -10.14
CA ALA A 5 -7.64 -4.37 -9.09
C ALA A 5 -7.27 -3.02 -9.70
N GLN A 6 -7.35 -1.95 -8.91
CA GLN A 6 -7.10 -0.58 -9.35
C GLN A 6 -6.06 0.16 -8.50
N ALA A 7 -5.83 -0.26 -7.26
CA ALA A 7 -4.84 0.34 -6.38
C ALA A 7 -4.17 -0.67 -5.47
N VAL A 8 -2.96 -0.34 -5.01
CA VAL A 8 -2.26 -1.06 -3.95
C VAL A 8 -1.90 -0.04 -2.87
N ILE A 9 -2.24 -0.34 -1.62
CA ILE A 9 -1.76 0.39 -0.44
C ILE A 9 -0.74 -0.47 0.30
N CYS A 10 0.43 0.10 0.57
CA CYS A 10 1.55 -0.61 1.17
C CYS A 10 2.04 0.08 2.45
N ASN A 11 2.50 -0.69 3.43
CA ASN A 11 3.27 -0.18 4.56
C ASN A 11 4.57 -0.98 4.77
N SER A 12 5.59 -0.32 5.32
CA SER A 12 6.85 -0.93 5.74
C SER A 12 7.04 -0.81 7.25
N GLY A 13 8.00 -1.54 7.82
CA GLY A 13 8.31 -1.58 9.25
C GLY A 13 7.44 -2.55 10.08
N ASN A 14 6.25 -2.92 9.60
CA ASN A 14 5.36 -3.86 10.26
C ASN A 14 4.67 -4.79 9.23
N ALA A 15 4.84 -6.10 9.39
CA ALA A 15 4.31 -7.09 8.43
C ALA A 15 2.82 -7.40 8.60
N ASN A 16 2.16 -6.89 9.64
CA ASN A 16 0.77 -7.17 9.99
C ASN A 16 0.43 -8.68 9.96
N THR A 17 1.37 -9.50 10.43
CA THR A 17 1.35 -10.96 10.35
C THR A 17 1.48 -11.54 11.76
N CYS A 18 0.79 -12.65 12.03
CA CYS A 18 0.72 -13.28 13.37
C CYS A 18 0.14 -12.35 14.46
N THR A 19 -0.83 -11.51 14.11
CA THR A 19 -1.56 -10.63 15.02
C THR A 19 -3.04 -10.97 15.02
N ALA A 20 -3.73 -10.83 16.16
CA ALA A 20 -5.13 -11.23 16.29
C ALA A 20 -6.09 -10.43 15.37
N ASP A 21 -5.78 -9.16 15.11
CA ASP A 21 -6.63 -8.23 14.37
C ASP A 21 -6.11 -7.89 12.96
N GLY A 22 -5.09 -8.61 12.48
CA GLY A 22 -4.41 -8.30 11.21
C GLY A 22 -5.35 -8.21 10.00
N PRO A 23 -6.25 -9.20 9.77
CA PRO A 23 -7.22 -9.13 8.68
C PRO A 23 -8.20 -7.96 8.79
N ALA A 24 -8.60 -7.56 10.00
CA ALA A 24 -9.49 -6.41 10.19
C ALA A 24 -8.78 -5.10 9.84
N LYS A 25 -7.51 -4.95 10.24
CA LYS A 25 -6.68 -3.78 9.88
C LYS A 25 -6.41 -3.70 8.39
N ALA A 26 -6.13 -4.82 7.72
CA ALA A 26 -5.99 -4.85 6.27
C ALA A 26 -7.27 -4.39 5.55
N ARG A 27 -8.45 -4.83 6.02
CA ARG A 27 -9.74 -4.34 5.47
C ARG A 27 -9.91 -2.83 5.66
N ARG A 28 -9.57 -2.30 6.84
CA ARG A 28 -9.58 -0.85 7.12
C ARG A 28 -8.65 -0.08 6.18
N MET A 29 -7.47 -0.62 5.86
CA MET A 29 -6.57 -0.03 4.85
C MET A 29 -7.21 0.01 3.46
N CYS A 30 -7.84 -1.07 3.00
CA CYS A 30 -8.60 -1.10 1.74
C CYS A 30 -9.72 -0.05 1.73
N GLU A 31 -10.48 0.05 2.82
CA GLU A 31 -11.59 1.00 2.95
C GLU A 31 -11.12 2.45 2.95
N ALA A 32 -10.04 2.75 3.68
CA ALA A 32 -9.44 4.08 3.70
C ALA A 32 -8.94 4.50 2.32
N ALA A 33 -8.17 3.64 1.65
CA ALA A 33 -7.65 3.88 0.31
C ALA A 33 -8.77 3.98 -0.74
N GLY A 34 -9.73 3.06 -0.71
CA GLY A 34 -10.87 3.06 -1.63
C GLY A 34 -11.68 4.34 -1.53
N ARG A 35 -11.97 4.79 -0.30
CA ARG A 35 -12.66 6.05 -0.04
C ARG A 35 -11.89 7.26 -0.57
N ALA A 36 -10.58 7.32 -0.32
CA ALA A 36 -9.74 8.44 -0.76
C ALA A 36 -9.58 8.51 -2.29
N LEU A 37 -9.61 7.35 -2.97
CA LEU A 37 -9.44 7.24 -4.42
C LEU A 37 -10.77 7.20 -5.19
N GLY A 38 -11.91 7.15 -4.49
CA GLY A 38 -13.23 7.02 -5.12
C GLY A 38 -13.45 5.68 -5.83
N ILE A 39 -12.83 4.60 -5.34
CA ILE A 39 -12.95 3.24 -5.90
C ILE A 39 -13.50 2.26 -4.86
N ALA A 40 -14.00 1.10 -5.31
CA ALA A 40 -14.51 0.10 -4.38
C ALA A 40 -13.36 -0.50 -3.55
N PRO A 41 -13.52 -0.73 -2.23
CA PRO A 41 -12.46 -1.33 -1.40
C PRO A 41 -11.97 -2.69 -1.89
N ARG A 42 -12.83 -3.45 -2.59
CA ARG A 42 -12.46 -4.74 -3.21
C ARG A 42 -11.46 -4.62 -4.36
N ASP A 43 -11.35 -3.44 -4.97
CA ASP A 43 -10.39 -3.12 -6.03
C ASP A 43 -9.05 -2.60 -5.46
N VAL A 44 -8.90 -2.57 -4.13
CA VAL A 44 -7.67 -2.20 -3.43
C VAL A 44 -6.99 -3.44 -2.86
N ILE A 45 -5.72 -3.61 -3.19
CA ILE A 45 -4.85 -4.64 -2.62
C ILE A 45 -4.02 -4.03 -1.48
N VAL A 46 -3.78 -4.81 -0.42
CA VAL A 46 -2.90 -4.43 0.70
C VAL A 46 -1.62 -5.25 0.66
N ALA A 47 -0.49 -4.59 0.89
CA ALA A 47 0.79 -5.23 1.14
C ALA A 47 1.46 -4.67 2.40
N SER A 48 2.05 -5.54 3.22
CA SER A 48 2.71 -5.15 4.48
C SER A 48 4.04 -5.89 4.59
N THR A 49 5.09 -5.20 5.03
CA THR A 49 6.42 -5.80 5.25
C THR A 49 7.06 -5.22 6.51
N GLY A 50 7.87 -6.03 7.20
CA GLY A 50 8.58 -5.64 8.41
C GLY A 50 8.48 -6.68 9.52
N VAL A 51 8.41 -6.22 10.77
CA VAL A 51 8.42 -7.11 11.95
C VAL A 51 7.12 -7.94 12.02
N ILE A 52 7.25 -9.24 12.31
CA ILE A 52 6.16 -10.19 12.51
C ILE A 52 5.73 -10.22 13.99
N GLY A 53 4.44 -10.42 14.26
CA GLY A 53 3.88 -10.55 15.62
C GLY A 53 3.63 -9.23 16.34
N GLN A 54 4.00 -8.09 15.75
CA GLN A 54 3.73 -6.76 16.31
C GLN A 54 2.39 -6.22 15.81
N PRO A 55 1.48 -5.76 16.70
CA PRO A 55 0.24 -5.12 16.29
C PRO A 55 0.50 -3.91 15.39
N LEU A 56 -0.12 -3.86 14.22
CA LEU A 56 -0.05 -2.71 13.32
C LEU A 56 -0.86 -1.54 13.90
N PRO A 57 -0.30 -0.35 14.14
CA PRO A 57 -1.08 0.85 14.45
C PRO A 57 -1.76 1.34 13.17
N ILE A 58 -3.09 1.33 13.14
CA ILE A 58 -3.87 1.59 11.92
C ILE A 58 -4.23 3.07 11.76
N GLU A 59 -4.36 3.78 12.87
CA GLU A 59 -4.76 5.20 12.92
C GLU A 59 -3.79 6.12 12.14
N PRO A 60 -2.44 5.94 12.20
CA PRO A 60 -1.52 6.74 11.39
C PRO A 60 -1.72 6.51 9.90
N ILE A 61 -2.03 5.29 9.48
CA ILE A 61 -2.27 4.95 8.07
C ILE A 61 -3.54 5.65 7.60
N GLU A 62 -4.66 5.44 8.30
CA GLU A 62 -5.96 6.04 7.95
C GLU A 62 -5.88 7.57 7.86
N ARG A 63 -5.16 8.21 8.78
CA ARG A 63 -4.96 9.66 8.78
C ARG A 63 -4.10 10.15 7.60
N ALA A 64 -3.12 9.36 7.15
CA ALA A 64 -2.22 9.74 6.07
C ALA A 64 -2.80 9.49 4.68
N VAL A 65 -3.73 8.53 4.53
CA VAL A 65 -4.25 8.11 3.22
C VAL A 65 -4.79 9.26 2.35
N PRO A 66 -5.56 10.26 2.86
CA PRO A 66 -6.08 11.33 2.00
C PRO A 66 -4.97 12.16 1.34
N ALA A 67 -3.93 12.51 2.10
CA ALA A 67 -2.78 13.23 1.57
C ALA A 67 -1.94 12.36 0.62
N LEU A 68 -1.81 11.07 0.92
CA LEU A 68 -1.13 10.10 0.04
C LEU A 68 -1.84 10.00 -1.32
N ALA A 69 -3.17 9.87 -1.32
CA ALA A 69 -3.98 9.82 -2.54
C ALA A 69 -3.84 11.10 -3.38
N ALA A 70 -3.85 12.27 -2.74
CA ALA A 70 -3.64 13.55 -3.41
C ALA A 70 -2.22 13.70 -4.01
N SER A 71 -1.24 12.95 -3.49
CA SER A 71 0.15 12.98 -3.97
C SER A 71 0.45 12.05 -5.15
N LEU A 72 -0.52 11.24 -5.59
CA LEU A 72 -0.34 10.32 -6.70
C LEU A 72 0.06 11.06 -7.97
N SER A 73 1.10 10.56 -8.64
CA SER A 73 1.61 11.13 -9.88
C SER A 73 2.26 10.06 -10.75
N ARG A 74 2.35 10.31 -12.06
CA ARG A 74 3.04 9.39 -13.00
C ARG A 74 4.52 9.22 -12.67
N GLY A 75 5.16 10.21 -12.05
CA GLY A 75 6.56 10.18 -11.64
C GLY A 75 6.80 9.70 -10.19
N GLY A 76 5.76 9.29 -9.47
CA GLY A 76 5.85 8.96 -8.04
C GLY A 76 6.50 7.61 -7.70
N SER A 77 6.95 6.84 -8.70
CA SER A 77 7.45 5.47 -8.53
C SER A 77 8.65 5.39 -7.58
N LEU A 78 9.59 6.34 -7.67
CA LEU A 78 10.76 6.35 -6.79
C LEU A 78 10.40 6.60 -5.31
N LEU A 79 9.40 7.43 -5.04
CA LEU A 79 8.90 7.66 -3.67
C LEU A 79 8.23 6.41 -3.12
N ALA A 80 7.41 5.73 -3.93
CA ALA A 80 6.81 4.45 -3.56
C ALA A 80 7.87 3.37 -3.29
N ALA A 81 8.88 3.25 -4.16
CA ALA A 81 9.98 2.29 -4.01
C ALA A 81 10.78 2.52 -2.71
N ARG A 82 11.04 3.78 -2.36
CA ARG A 82 11.69 4.14 -1.09
C ARG A 82 10.81 3.80 0.11
N ALA A 83 9.52 4.07 0.04
CA ALA A 83 8.59 3.89 1.17
C ALA A 83 8.40 2.41 1.56
N ILE A 84 8.52 1.47 0.62
CA ILE A 84 8.33 0.03 0.90
C ILE A 84 9.59 -0.69 1.41
N MET A 85 10.75 -0.03 1.42
CA MET A 85 12.01 -0.63 1.89
C MET A 85 11.92 -1.07 3.35
N THR A 86 12.69 -2.10 3.69
CA THR A 86 12.90 -2.52 5.08
C THR A 86 14.39 -2.54 5.42
N THR A 87 15.05 -3.67 5.28
CA THR A 87 16.50 -3.84 5.46
C THR A 87 17.26 -3.60 4.16
N ASP A 88 16.58 -3.19 3.09
CA ASP A 88 17.19 -2.81 1.83
C ASP A 88 18.25 -1.71 2.05
N THR A 89 19.45 -1.91 1.51
CA THR A 89 20.52 -0.89 1.54
C THR A 89 20.48 0.05 0.35
N VAL A 90 19.74 -0.34 -0.70
CA VAL A 90 19.60 0.40 -1.95
C VAL A 90 18.15 0.35 -2.46
N VAL A 91 17.70 1.48 -3.00
CA VAL A 91 16.38 1.63 -3.62
C VAL A 91 16.39 0.92 -4.98
N LYS A 92 15.32 0.18 -5.28
CA LYS A 92 15.15 -0.55 -6.54
C LYS A 92 13.95 0.02 -7.28
N ASN A 93 14.16 0.61 -8.46
CA ASN A 93 13.11 1.21 -9.29
C ASN A 93 13.52 1.12 -10.77
N LEU A 94 12.57 0.80 -11.64
CA LEU A 94 12.78 0.71 -13.09
C LEU A 94 11.50 1.17 -13.79
N ASP A 95 11.65 1.92 -14.88
CA ASP A 95 10.60 2.19 -15.85
C ASP A 95 11.08 1.79 -17.25
N THR A 96 10.15 1.38 -18.11
CA THR A 96 10.43 1.04 -19.50
C THR A 96 9.22 1.36 -20.36
N THR A 97 9.43 1.57 -21.65
CA THR A 97 8.36 1.86 -22.62
C THR A 97 8.43 0.84 -23.75
N CYS A 98 7.28 0.34 -24.17
CA CYS A 98 7.15 -0.49 -25.37
C CYS A 98 5.98 -0.02 -26.22
N THR A 99 6.06 -0.25 -27.52
CA THR A 99 4.97 0.04 -28.46
C THR A 99 4.15 -1.22 -28.64
N LEU A 100 2.85 -1.11 -28.42
CA LEU A 100 1.88 -2.16 -28.73
C LEU A 100 1.36 -1.91 -30.15
N GLY A 101 1.30 -2.95 -30.97
CA GLY A 101 0.79 -2.89 -32.35
C GLY A 101 -0.70 -2.63 -32.43
#